data_AF-A0A939VW81-F1
#
_entry.id   AF-A0A939VW81-F1
#
_cell.length_a   1.000
_cell.length_b   1.000
_cell.length_c   1.000
_cell.angle_alpha   90.00
_cell.angle_beta   90.00
_cell.angle_gamma   90.00
#
_symmetry.space_group_name_H-M   'P 1'
#
loop_
_entity.id
_entity.type
_entity.pdbx_description
1 polymer ?
#
loop_
_entity_poly.entity_id
_entity_poly.type
_entity_poly.pdbx_seq_one_letter_code
_entity_poly.pdbx_strand_id
1 'polypeptide(L)'
;MSVESARAFVVRLMSDEDFRGQLAKVKTAEEIESLVTEYSFSQEELAKIVGEFMGHKLEAGELEKLIGEAFEGMETGADSVSVISAWLKTK
;
A
#
# COMPACT_ATOMS: atom_id res chain seq x y z
N MET A 1 1.33 -10.44 12.48
CA MET A 1 1.79 -9.90 11.18
C MET A 1 2.34 -11.06 10.37
N SER A 2 2.00 -11.13 9.08
CA SER A 2 2.35 -12.24 8.19
C SER A 2 2.74 -11.73 6.80
N VAL A 3 3.88 -12.20 6.30
CA VAL A 3 4.38 -12.00 4.93
C VAL A 3 3.37 -12.42 3.86
N GLU A 4 2.58 -13.48 4.12
CA GLU A 4 1.54 -13.92 3.18
C GLU A 4 0.42 -12.88 3.04
N SER A 5 0.14 -12.16 4.12
CA SER A 5 -0.85 -11.08 4.14
C SER A 5 -0.37 -9.87 3.34
N ALA A 6 0.91 -9.48 3.49
CA ALA A 6 1.53 -8.46 2.64
C ALA A 6 1.49 -8.85 1.16
N ARG A 7 1.78 -10.12 0.83
CA ARG A 7 1.70 -10.62 -0.55
C ARG A 7 0.28 -10.56 -1.10
N ALA A 8 -0.71 -11.00 -0.34
CA ALA A 8 -2.11 -10.93 -0.75
C ALA A 8 -2.56 -9.49 -1.01
N PHE A 9 -2.16 -8.56 -0.13
CA PHE A 9 -2.43 -7.14 -0.31
C PHE A 9 -1.80 -6.58 -1.59
N VAL A 10 -0.51 -6.84 -1.85
CA VAL A 10 0.17 -6.36 -3.07
C VAL A 10 -0.44 -6.95 -4.34
N VAL A 11 -0.77 -8.24 -4.33
CA VAL A 11 -1.43 -8.91 -5.47
C VAL A 11 -2.79 -8.28 -5.75
N ARG A 12 -3.60 -8.05 -4.70
CA ARG A 12 -4.90 -7.37 -4.83
C ARG A 12 -4.71 -5.94 -5.32
N LEU A 13 -3.75 -5.20 -4.78
CA LEU A 13 -3.44 -3.84 -5.24
C LEU A 13 -3.10 -3.79 -6.73
N MET A 14 -2.40 -4.78 -7.28
CA MET A 14 -2.08 -4.79 -8.72
C MET A 14 -3.22 -5.29 -9.61
N SER A 15 -4.05 -6.21 -9.11
CA SER A 15 -5.03 -6.93 -9.92
C SER A 15 -6.44 -6.36 -9.81
N ASP A 16 -6.77 -5.73 -8.70
CA ASP A 16 -8.09 -5.23 -8.34
C ASP A 16 -8.16 -3.71 -8.52
N GLU A 17 -8.75 -3.28 -9.64
CA GLU A 17 -8.97 -1.86 -9.95
C GLU A 17 -9.98 -1.20 -9.01
N ASP A 18 -10.99 -1.94 -8.54
CA ASP A 18 -11.99 -1.39 -7.61
C ASP A 18 -11.37 -1.12 -6.25
N PHE A 19 -10.61 -2.08 -5.72
CA PHE A 19 -9.85 -1.90 -4.47
C PHE A 19 -8.88 -0.72 -4.53
N ARG A 20 -8.15 -0.58 -5.64
CA ARG A 20 -7.33 0.60 -5.91
C ARG A 20 -8.14 1.89 -5.93
N GLY A 21 -9.29 1.88 -6.61
CA GLY A 21 -10.20 3.01 -6.67
C GLY A 21 -10.83 3.38 -5.32
N GLN A 22 -11.00 2.41 -4.42
CA GLN A 22 -11.44 2.64 -3.04
C GLN A 22 -10.32 3.27 -2.21
N LEU A 23 -9.11 2.69 -2.28
CA LEU A 23 -7.91 3.26 -1.65
C LEU A 23 -7.62 4.69 -2.17
N ALA A 24 -7.87 4.95 -3.44
CA ALA A 24 -7.71 6.25 -4.08
C ALA A 24 -8.66 7.34 -3.58
N LYS A 25 -9.72 6.97 -2.85
CA LYS A 25 -10.76 7.88 -2.36
C LYS A 25 -10.74 8.03 -0.85
N VAL A 26 -9.86 7.30 -0.15
CA VAL A 26 -9.72 7.41 1.30
C VAL A 26 -9.22 8.78 1.69
N LYS A 27 -9.72 9.27 2.82
CA LYS A 27 -9.36 10.56 3.41
C LYS A 27 -8.76 10.40 4.79
N THR A 28 -8.91 9.23 5.43
CA THR A 28 -8.34 8.95 6.74
C THR A 28 -7.68 7.57 6.81
N ALA A 29 -6.77 7.40 7.77
CA ALA A 29 -6.13 6.11 8.04
C ALA A 29 -7.13 5.05 8.53
N GLU A 30 -8.21 5.46 9.20
CA GLU A 30 -9.27 4.55 9.67
C GLU A 30 -10.07 3.94 8.51
N GLU A 31 -10.28 4.70 7.43
CA GLU A 31 -10.90 4.18 6.20
C GLU A 31 -10.00 3.13 5.54
N ILE A 32 -8.68 3.36 5.54
CA ILE A 32 -7.71 2.37 5.06
C ILE A 32 -7.75 1.12 5.93
N GLU A 33 -7.68 1.25 7.26
CA GLU A 33 -7.77 0.10 8.19
C GLU A 33 -9.05 -0.71 7.96
N SER A 34 -10.17 -0.07 7.65
CA SER A 34 -11.43 -0.75 7.35
C SER A 34 -11.38 -1.51 6.03
N LEU A 35 -10.73 -0.96 5.00
CA LEU A 35 -10.55 -1.59 3.69
C LEU A 35 -9.55 -2.74 3.72
N VAL A 36 -8.53 -2.64 4.58
CA VAL A 36 -7.43 -3.60 4.69
C VAL A 36 -7.51 -4.44 5.95
N THR A 37 -8.68 -4.48 6.62
CA THR A 37 -8.86 -5.16 7.92
C THR A 37 -8.53 -6.66 7.87
N GLU A 38 -8.63 -7.27 6.69
CA GLU A 38 -8.26 -8.66 6.44
C GLU A 38 -6.74 -8.87 6.32
N TYR A 39 -5.97 -7.78 6.20
CA TYR A 39 -4.54 -7.78 6.05
C TYR A 39 -3.83 -7.38 7.35
N SER A 40 -2.85 -8.19 7.76
CA SER A 40 -2.01 -7.94 8.92
C SER A 40 -0.55 -8.14 8.54
N PHE A 41 0.14 -7.04 8.26
CA PHE A 41 1.56 -7.01 7.91
C PHE A 41 2.24 -5.77 8.52
N SER A 42 3.57 -5.84 8.68
CA SER A 42 4.39 -4.65 8.96
C SER A 42 4.82 -3.93 7.68
N GLN A 43 5.28 -2.69 7.81
CA GLN A 43 5.89 -1.96 6.70
C GLN A 43 7.10 -2.73 6.11
N GLU A 44 7.89 -3.40 6.94
CA GLU A 44 9.05 -4.19 6.51
C GLU A 44 8.65 -5.42 5.69
N GLU A 45 7.58 -6.12 6.09
CA GLU A 45 7.03 -7.25 5.33
C GLU A 45 6.49 -6.79 3.98
N LEU A 46 5.80 -5.66 3.94
CA LEU A 46 5.32 -5.06 2.70
C LEU A 46 6.49 -4.67 1.79
N ALA A 47 7.52 -3.98 2.32
CA ALA A 47 8.72 -3.60 1.57
C ALA A 47 9.43 -4.81 0.96
N LYS A 48 9.53 -5.90 1.73
CA LYS A 48 10.13 -7.14 1.25
C LYS A 48 9.35 -7.72 0.07
N ILE A 49 8.03 -7.84 0.18
CA ILE A 49 7.17 -8.37 -0.89
C ILE A 49 7.22 -7.50 -2.13
N VAL A 50 7.11 -6.17 -1.97
CA VAL A 50 7.16 -5.24 -3.11
C VAL A 50 8.53 -5.32 -3.79
N GLY A 51 9.62 -5.43 -3.03
CA GLY A 51 10.95 -5.65 -3.59
C GLY A 51 11.10 -6.99 -4.32
N GLU A 52 10.54 -8.07 -3.78
CA GLU A 52 10.47 -9.36 -4.49
C GLU A 52 9.73 -9.23 -5.82
N PHE A 53 8.63 -8.47 -5.86
CA PHE A 53 7.89 -8.21 -7.11
C PHE A 53 8.68 -7.35 -8.12
N MET A 54 9.49 -6.41 -7.63
CA MET A 54 10.33 -5.55 -8.48
C MET A 54 11.68 -6.17 -8.85
N GLY A 55 11.98 -7.38 -8.36
CA GLY A 55 13.23 -8.08 -8.63
C GLY A 55 14.47 -7.47 -7.96
N HIS A 56 14.31 -6.56 -7.00
CA HIS A 56 15.39 -5.98 -6.22
C HIS A 56 14.94 -5.61 -4.81
N LYS A 57 15.87 -5.61 -3.85
CA LYS A 57 15.55 -5.25 -2.46
C LYS A 57 15.29 -3.75 -2.38
N LEU A 58 14.10 -3.37 -1.91
CA LEU A 58 13.78 -1.97 -1.62
C LEU A 58 14.57 -1.47 -0.42
N GLU A 59 15.17 -0.29 -0.57
CA GLU A 59 15.76 0.46 0.53
C GLU A 59 14.69 1.18 1.37
N ALA A 60 15.08 1.61 2.57
CA ALA A 60 14.18 2.34 3.46
C ALA A 60 13.67 3.62 2.79
N GLY A 61 12.35 3.77 2.67
CA GLY A 61 11.69 4.91 2.02
C GLY A 61 11.40 4.72 0.52
N GLU A 62 11.98 3.73 -0.15
CA GLU A 62 11.61 3.44 -1.56
C GLU A 62 10.19 2.91 -1.66
N LEU A 63 9.75 2.12 -0.67
CA LEU A 63 8.37 1.65 -0.59
C LEU A 63 7.36 2.82 -0.57
N GLU A 64 7.65 3.88 0.19
CA GLU A 64 6.78 5.07 0.26
C GLU A 64 6.72 5.78 -1.09
N LYS A 65 7.87 5.89 -1.76
CA LYS A 65 7.97 6.52 -3.07
C LYS A 65 7.21 5.73 -4.12
N LEU A 66 7.37 4.41 -4.15
CA LEU A 66 6.69 3.52 -5.09
C LEU A 66 5.18 3.48 -4.88
N ILE A 67 4.74 3.51 -3.63
CA ILE A 67 3.32 3.61 -3.31
C ILE A 67 2.80 4.98 -3.73
N GLY A 68 3.54 6.05 -3.43
CA GLY A 68 3.26 7.39 -3.94
C GLY A 68 3.10 7.43 -5.45
N GLU A 69 4.07 6.91 -6.21
CA GLU A 69 4.07 6.85 -7.67
C GLU A 69 2.94 5.96 -8.21
N ALA A 70 2.65 4.82 -7.57
CA ALA A 70 1.56 3.94 -7.95
C ALA A 70 0.19 4.63 -7.84
N PHE A 71 -0.01 5.41 -6.78
CA PHE A 71 -1.26 6.14 -6.58
C PHE A 71 -1.28 7.48 -7.33
N GLU A 72 -0.18 8.20 -7.50
CA GLU A 72 -0.08 9.41 -8.34
C GLU A 72 -0.39 9.11 -9.82
N GLY A 73 -0.09 7.90 -10.30
CA GLY A 73 -0.45 7.44 -11.64
C GLY A 73 -1.92 7.03 -11.80
N MET A 74 -2.64 6.82 -10.70
CA MET A 74 -4.09 6.68 -10.71
C MET A 74 -4.70 8.08 -10.57
N GLU A 75 -5.91 8.32 -11.05
CA GLU A 75 -6.66 9.58 -10.80
C GLU A 75 -7.09 9.70 -9.33
N THR A 76 -6.14 9.54 -8.41
CA THR A 76 -6.30 9.67 -6.97
C THR A 76 -6.20 11.16 -6.61
N GLY A 77 -6.98 11.59 -5.63
CA GLY A 77 -6.77 12.91 -5.05
C GLY A 77 -5.43 12.94 -4.31
N ALA A 78 -4.67 14.03 -4.44
CA ALA A 78 -3.38 14.21 -3.75
C ALA A 78 -3.46 13.95 -2.23
N ASP A 79 -4.63 14.16 -1.63
CA ASP A 79 -4.90 13.85 -0.22
C ASP A 79 -4.77 12.35 0.09
N SER A 80 -5.25 11.46 -0.77
CA SER A 80 -5.27 10.01 -0.52
C SER A 80 -3.87 9.40 -0.48
N VAL A 81 -2.96 9.90 -1.33
CA VAL A 81 -1.54 9.50 -1.30
C VAL A 81 -0.93 9.82 0.07
N SER A 82 -1.15 11.05 0.57
CA SER A 82 -0.60 11.48 1.86
C SER A 82 -1.15 10.65 3.03
N VAL A 83 -2.43 10.27 2.96
CA VAL A 83 -3.10 9.46 3.99
C VAL A 83 -2.59 8.02 3.98
N ILE A 84 -2.40 7.42 2.80
CA ILE A 84 -1.83 6.08 2.66
C ILE A 84 -0.38 6.03 3.14
N SER A 85 0.45 7.01 2.77
CA SER A 85 1.82 7.11 3.25
C SER A 85 1.89 7.30 4.78
N ALA A 86 1.00 8.11 5.35
CA ALA A 86 0.92 8.30 6.79
C ALA A 86 0.48 7.01 7.51
N TRP A 87 -0.50 6.30 6.97
CA TRP A 87 -0.96 5.02 7.50
C TRP A 87 0.13 3.95 7.49
N LEU A 88 0.89 3.82 6.40
CA LEU A 88 2.01 2.86 6.31
C LEU A 88 3.08 3.07 7.37
N LYS A 89 3.32 4.32 7.81
CA LYS A 89 4.25 4.64 8.90
C LYS A 89 3.76 4.19 10.27
N THR A 90 2.48 3.85 10.38
CA THR A 90 1.87 3.34 11.62
C THR A 90 1.88 1.81 11.71
N LYS A 91 2.34 1.11 10.65
CA LYS A 91 2.40 -0.36 10.55
C LYS A 91 3.76 -0.95 10.88
#